data_AF-Q1JWY9-F1
#
_entry.id   AF-Q1JWY9-F1
#
_cell.length_a   1.000
_cell.length_b   1.000
_cell.length_c   1.000
_cell.angle_alpha   90.00
_cell.angle_beta   90.00
_cell.angle_gamma   90.00
#
_symmetry.space_group_name_H-M   'P 1'
#
loop_
_entity.id
_entity.type
_entity.pdbx_description
1 polymer ?
#
loop_
_entity_poly.entity_id
_entity_poly.type
_entity_poly.pdbx_seq_one_letter_code
_entity_poly.pdbx_strand_id
1 'polypeptide(L)'
;MVKIIFYILAIVILLTFFFFGGNVSFSEQWPLYESLRNTAAIIFGVMGAWIAIIYPKALTNILKSRDTKDNAVEAERVKKLIAPMVYSTAILSIVLLVGLFAPVLKQIQLAKENYVLIRQLSFSMLGLLTYIQLWSLILTLIPCNVAQGEVQKGKAKREALDRKFKPK
;
A
#
# COMPACT_ATOMS: atom_id res chain seq x y z
N MET A 1 7.17 2.91 19.71
CA MET A 1 5.77 3.21 20.08
C MET A 1 4.80 3.06 18.91
N VAL A 2 4.99 3.77 17.79
CA VAL A 2 4.08 3.69 16.62
C VAL A 2 3.83 2.26 16.12
N LYS A 3 4.86 1.41 16.03
CA LYS A 3 4.72 0.00 15.63
C LYS A 3 3.81 -0.80 16.58
N ILE A 4 3.92 -0.58 17.89
CA ILE A 4 3.12 -1.30 18.90
C ILE A 4 1.66 -0.90 18.79
N ILE A 5 1.39 0.42 18.68
CA ILE A 5 0.05 0.95 18.45
C ILE A 5 -0.55 0.37 17.17
N PHE A 6 0.25 0.27 16.10
CA PHE A 6 -0.16 -0.32 14.83
C PHE A 6 -0.61 -1.78 14.98
N TYR A 7 0.16 -2.60 15.70
CA TYR A 7 -0.20 -4.00 15.94
C TYR A 7 -1.42 -4.15 16.85
N ILE A 8 -1.55 -3.31 17.89
CA ILE A 8 -2.72 -3.30 18.76
C ILE A 8 -3.98 -2.97 17.96
N LEU A 9 -3.95 -1.93 17.12
CA LEU A 9 -5.05 -1.57 16.24
C LEU A 9 -5.42 -2.72 15.29
N ALA A 10 -4.42 -3.40 14.71
CA ALA A 10 -4.67 -4.55 13.84
C ALA A 10 -5.40 -5.68 14.58
N ILE A 11 -5.02 -5.98 15.82
CA ILE A 11 -5.68 -7.00 16.65
C ILE A 11 -7.11 -6.58 17.00
N VAL A 12 -7.32 -5.32 17.37
CA VAL A 12 -8.66 -4.78 17.67
C VAL A 12 -9.57 -4.87 16.45
N ILE A 13 -9.07 -4.53 15.26
CA ILE A 13 -9.80 -4.68 13.99
C ILE A 13 -10.12 -6.15 13.74
N LEU A 14 -9.14 -7.06 13.84
CA LEU A 14 -9.37 -8.48 13.64
C LEU A 14 -10.48 -9.02 14.55
N LEU A 15 -10.42 -8.72 15.85
CA LEU A 15 -11.42 -9.16 16.81
C LEU A 15 -12.81 -8.57 16.51
N THR A 16 -12.89 -7.25 16.29
CA THR A 16 -14.16 -6.58 16.02
C THR A 16 -14.82 -7.14 14.76
N PHE A 17 -14.09 -7.19 13.65
CA PHE A 17 -14.62 -7.68 12.38
C PHE A 17 -14.88 -9.19 12.41
N PHE A 18 -14.16 -9.97 13.22
CA PHE A 18 -14.48 -11.38 13.43
C PHE A 18 -15.80 -11.57 14.19
N PHE A 19 -16.02 -10.85 15.30
CA PHE A 19 -17.26 -10.95 16.07
C PHE A 19 -18.49 -10.46 15.28
N PHE A 20 -18.37 -9.34 14.55
CA PHE A 20 -19.49 -8.77 13.78
C PHE A 20 -19.66 -9.37 12.38
N GLY A 21 -18.62 -10.00 11.82
CA GLY A 21 -18.59 -10.46 10.43
C GLY A 21 -19.55 -11.60 10.11
N GLY A 22 -20.03 -12.33 11.12
CA GLY A 22 -21.00 -13.40 10.94
C GLY A 22 -22.35 -12.90 10.42
N ASN A 23 -22.67 -11.63 10.70
CA ASN A 23 -23.92 -11.00 10.28
C ASN A 23 -23.83 -10.31 8.91
N VAL A 24 -22.63 -10.11 8.34
CA VAL A 24 -22.42 -9.43 7.05
C VAL A 24 -22.32 -10.45 5.91
N SER A 25 -23.23 -10.41 4.95
CA SER A 25 -23.31 -11.44 3.90
C SER A 25 -22.14 -11.33 2.93
N PHE A 26 -21.71 -12.43 2.32
CA PHE A 26 -20.59 -12.39 1.37
C PHE A 26 -20.89 -11.46 0.17
N SER A 27 -22.15 -11.34 -0.24
CA SER A 27 -22.59 -10.38 -1.27
C SER A 27 -22.34 -8.92 -0.88
N GLU A 28 -22.44 -8.57 0.41
CA GLU A 28 -22.12 -7.23 0.90
C GLU A 28 -20.61 -7.04 1.09
N GLN A 29 -19.87 -8.11 1.39
CA GLN A 29 -18.41 -8.07 1.50
C GLN A 29 -17.72 -7.92 0.14
N TRP A 30 -18.30 -8.50 -0.92
CA TRP A 30 -17.68 -8.57 -2.24
C TRP A 30 -17.36 -7.20 -2.87
N PRO A 31 -18.27 -6.20 -2.87
CA PRO A 31 -17.96 -4.85 -3.34
C PRO A 31 -16.80 -4.18 -2.59
N LEU A 32 -16.61 -4.51 -1.32
CA LEU A 32 -15.50 -3.98 -0.52
C LEU A 32 -14.16 -4.61 -0.95
N TYR A 33 -14.15 -5.90 -1.25
CA TYR A 33 -13.00 -6.57 -1.85
C TYR A 33 -12.64 -5.95 -3.21
N GLU A 34 -13.63 -5.70 -4.08
CA GLU A 34 -13.40 -5.05 -5.37
C GLU A 34 -12.85 -3.63 -5.22
N SER A 35 -13.42 -2.84 -4.30
CA SER A 35 -12.94 -1.50 -3.98
C SER A 35 -11.50 -1.51 -3.47
N LEU A 36 -11.17 -2.49 -2.63
CA LEU A 36 -9.82 -2.69 -2.10
C LEU A 36 -8.83 -3.06 -3.20
N ARG A 37 -9.22 -3.98 -4.10
CA ARG A 37 -8.43 -4.36 -5.28
C ARG A 37 -8.16 -3.14 -6.17
N ASN A 38 -9.17 -2.34 -6.48
CA ASN A 38 -9.01 -1.15 -7.32
C ASN A 38 -8.04 -0.14 -6.69
N THR A 39 -8.21 0.14 -5.39
CA THR A 39 -7.32 1.04 -4.65
C THR A 39 -5.89 0.53 -4.62
N ALA A 40 -5.69 -0.77 -4.44
CA ALA A 40 -4.37 -1.39 -4.46
C ALA A 40 -3.69 -1.32 -5.84
N ALA A 41 -4.44 -1.51 -6.93
CA ALA A 41 -3.92 -1.32 -8.29
C ALA A 41 -3.47 0.13 -8.55
N ILE A 42 -4.25 1.11 -8.08
CA ILE A 42 -3.91 2.53 -8.22
C ILE A 42 -2.61 2.85 -7.46
N ILE A 43 -2.49 2.43 -6.19
CA ILE A 43 -1.27 2.69 -5.41
C ILE A 43 -0.06 2.02 -6.05
N PHE A 44 -0.20 0.76 -6.47
CA PHE A 44 0.88 0.04 -7.14
C PHE A 44 1.38 0.81 -8.38
N GLY A 45 0.47 1.29 -9.23
CA GLY A 45 0.83 2.07 -10.42
C GLY A 45 1.49 3.42 -10.10
N VAL A 46 0.87 4.20 -9.20
CA VAL A 46 1.36 5.55 -8.83
C VAL A 46 2.73 5.48 -8.16
N MET A 47 2.96 4.51 -7.27
CA MET A 47 4.26 4.34 -6.61
C MET A 47 5.36 3.91 -7.59
N GLY A 48 5.03 3.05 -8.56
CA GLY A 48 5.96 2.70 -9.64
C GLY A 48 6.42 3.93 -10.43
N ALA A 49 5.47 4.81 -10.78
CA ALA A 49 5.77 6.07 -11.46
C ALA A 49 6.65 7.00 -10.61
N TRP A 50 6.34 7.15 -9.32
CA TRP A 50 7.14 8.00 -8.42
C TRP A 50 8.58 7.53 -8.27
N ILE A 51 8.83 6.21 -8.16
CA ILE A 51 10.18 5.67 -8.05
C ILE A 51 10.99 5.97 -9.33
N ALA A 52 10.36 5.79 -10.50
CA ALA A 52 10.99 6.08 -11.78
C ALA A 52 11.38 7.56 -11.94
N ILE A 53 10.54 8.47 -11.42
CA ILE A 53 10.76 9.92 -11.53
C ILE A 53 11.77 10.43 -10.50
N ILE A 54 11.61 10.11 -9.21
CA ILE A 54 12.40 10.73 -8.13
C ILE A 54 13.75 10.03 -7.95
N TYR A 55 13.83 8.71 -8.16
CA TYR A 55 15.05 7.93 -7.85
C TYR A 55 15.55 7.05 -9.02
N PRO A 56 15.74 7.60 -10.25
CA PRO A 56 16.14 6.81 -11.42
C PRO A 56 17.53 6.17 -11.27
N LYS A 57 18.48 6.88 -10.64
CA LYS A 57 19.86 6.41 -10.44
C LYS A 57 19.92 5.26 -9.44
N ALA A 58 19.25 5.40 -8.30
CA ALA A 58 19.18 4.37 -7.28
C ALA A 58 18.46 3.11 -7.80
N LEU A 59 17.39 3.26 -8.57
CA LEU A 59 16.74 2.13 -9.26
C LEU A 59 17.72 1.41 -10.21
N THR A 60 18.46 2.16 -11.02
CA THR A 60 19.46 1.60 -11.94
C THR A 60 20.60 0.89 -11.20
N ASN A 61 21.05 1.43 -10.07
CA ASN A 61 22.12 0.84 -9.27
C ASN A 61 21.69 -0.47 -8.59
N ILE A 62 20.45 -0.54 -8.10
CA ILE A 62 19.87 -1.78 -7.55
C ILE A 62 19.77 -2.86 -8.63
N LEU A 63 19.30 -2.50 -9.84
CA LEU A 63 19.18 -3.45 -10.96
C LEU A 63 20.53 -3.93 -11.49
N LYS A 64 21.58 -3.11 -11.37
CA LYS A 64 22.94 -3.43 -11.84
C LYS A 64 23.82 -4.05 -10.75
N SER A 65 23.30 -4.30 -9.54
CA SER A 65 24.02 -4.91 -8.41
C SER A 65 25.40 -4.29 -8.13
N ARG A 66 25.55 -2.97 -8.28
CA ARG A 66 26.80 -2.27 -7.96
C ARG A 66 26.85 -2.01 -6.46
N ASP A 67 27.52 -2.88 -5.71
CA ASP A 67 27.73 -2.70 -4.27
C ASP A 67 28.87 -1.70 -4.02
N THR A 68 28.52 -0.45 -3.72
CA THR A 68 29.44 0.52 -3.11
C THR A 68 28.80 1.11 -1.86
N LYS A 69 29.60 1.50 -0.85
CA LYS A 69 29.09 1.97 0.45
C LYS A 69 28.15 3.18 0.35
N ASP A 70 28.33 4.05 -0.65
CA ASP A 70 27.42 5.18 -0.92
C ASP A 70 26.04 4.72 -1.46
N ASN A 71 26.00 3.59 -2.17
CA ASN A 71 24.75 3.03 -2.70
C ASN A 71 23.85 2.44 -1.60
N ALA A 72 24.39 2.11 -0.43
CA ALA A 72 23.61 1.49 0.66
C ALA A 72 22.55 2.44 1.24
N VAL A 73 22.89 3.73 1.41
CA VAL A 73 21.98 4.74 1.96
C VAL A 73 20.88 5.08 0.95
N GLU A 74 21.23 5.17 -0.34
CA GLU A 74 20.29 5.44 -1.43
C GLU A 74 19.35 4.25 -1.66
N ALA A 75 19.87 3.03 -1.59
CA ALA A 75 19.08 1.80 -1.69
C ALA A 75 18.08 1.65 -0.53
N GLU A 76 18.44 2.04 0.70
CA GLU A 76 17.51 2.00 1.83
C GLU A 76 16.33 2.97 1.63
N ARG A 77 16.58 4.15 1.05
CA ARG A 77 15.51 5.12 0.72
C ARG A 77 14.57 4.57 -0.34
N VAL A 78 15.10 3.98 -1.41
CA VAL A 78 14.27 3.32 -2.44
C VAL A 78 13.47 2.16 -1.84
N LYS A 79 14.07 1.36 -0.96
CA LYS A 79 13.39 0.24 -0.29
C LYS A 79 12.17 0.70 0.53
N LYS A 80 12.25 1.86 1.19
CA LYS A 80 11.10 2.46 1.90
C LYS A 80 9.97 2.88 0.94
N LEU A 81 10.31 3.28 -0.28
CA LEU A 81 9.34 3.66 -1.32
C LEU A 81 8.75 2.45 -2.05
N ILE A 82 9.47 1.32 -2.08
CA ILE A 82 8.97 0.06 -2.62
C ILE A 82 7.98 -0.61 -1.65
N ALA A 83 8.08 -0.36 -0.34
CA ALA A 83 7.22 -1.03 0.66
C ALA A 83 5.70 -0.88 0.39
N PRO A 84 5.15 0.32 0.10
CA PRO A 84 3.73 0.47 -0.28
C PRO A 84 3.34 -0.31 -1.53
N MET A 85 4.27 -0.45 -2.48
CA MET A 85 4.08 -1.23 -3.71
C MET A 85 3.93 -2.72 -3.37
N VAL A 86 4.83 -3.26 -2.54
CA VAL A 86 4.79 -4.67 -2.11
C VAL A 86 3.51 -4.97 -1.32
N TYR A 87 3.11 -4.10 -0.39
CA TYR A 87 1.86 -4.29 0.36
C TYR A 87 0.64 -4.30 -0.56
N SER A 88 0.57 -3.37 -1.51
CA SER A 88 -0.55 -3.30 -2.47
C SER A 88 -0.57 -4.51 -3.40
N THR A 89 0.58 -5.00 -3.87
CA THR A 89 0.67 -6.23 -4.66
C THR A 89 0.22 -7.45 -3.86
N ALA A 90 0.66 -7.59 -2.60
CA ALA A 90 0.23 -8.70 -1.75
C ALA A 90 -1.29 -8.68 -1.53
N ILE A 91 -1.88 -7.50 -1.29
CA ILE A 91 -3.33 -7.33 -1.16
C ILE A 91 -4.04 -7.72 -2.46
N LEU A 92 -3.57 -7.23 -3.62
CA LEU A 92 -4.11 -7.63 -4.93
C LEU A 92 -4.11 -9.15 -5.11
N SER A 93 -2.99 -9.81 -4.83
CA SER A 93 -2.87 -11.26 -4.93
C SER A 93 -3.87 -11.97 -4.01
N ILE A 94 -4.00 -11.55 -2.76
CA ILE A 94 -4.95 -12.15 -1.80
C ILE A 94 -6.39 -11.94 -2.28
N VAL A 95 -6.78 -10.72 -2.67
CA VAL A 95 -8.16 -10.45 -3.13
C VAL A 95 -8.50 -11.24 -4.39
N LEU A 96 -7.55 -11.39 -5.33
CA LEU A 96 -7.73 -12.23 -6.51
C LEU A 96 -7.95 -13.70 -6.15
N LEU A 97 -7.16 -14.24 -5.21
CA LEU A 97 -7.34 -15.61 -4.73
C LEU A 97 -8.71 -15.78 -4.06
N VAL A 98 -9.15 -14.83 -3.22
CA VAL A 98 -10.50 -14.84 -2.64
C VAL A 98 -11.56 -14.88 -3.75
N GLY A 99 -11.42 -14.07 -4.79
CA GLY A 99 -12.33 -14.07 -5.92
C GLY A 99 -12.39 -15.37 -6.69
N LEU A 100 -11.25 -16.04 -6.83
CA LEU A 100 -11.15 -17.33 -7.49
C LEU A 100 -11.75 -18.47 -6.64
N PHE A 101 -11.46 -18.48 -5.34
CA PHE A 101 -11.87 -19.56 -4.43
C PHE A 101 -13.30 -19.39 -3.91
N ALA A 102 -13.83 -18.17 -3.81
CA ALA A 102 -15.20 -17.92 -3.34
C ALA A 102 -16.28 -18.75 -4.05
N PRO A 103 -16.34 -18.85 -5.40
CA PRO A 103 -17.32 -19.70 -6.07
C PRO A 103 -17.10 -21.20 -5.83
N VAL A 104 -15.85 -21.65 -5.68
CA VAL A 104 -15.52 -23.04 -5.38
C VAL A 104 -16.03 -23.43 -3.98
N LEU A 105 -15.78 -22.56 -2.98
CA LEU A 105 -16.24 -22.78 -1.61
C LEU A 105 -17.77 -22.83 -1.50
N LYS A 106 -18.50 -22.09 -2.35
CA LYS A 106 -19.97 -22.14 -2.37
C LYS A 106 -20.53 -23.49 -2.82
N GLN A 107 -19.77 -24.31 -3.56
CA GLN A 107 -20.22 -25.60 -4.08
C GLN A 107 -20.02 -26.75 -3.08
N ILE A 108 -19.14 -26.58 -2.09
CA ILE A 108 -18.79 -27.64 -1.14
C ILE A 108 -19.85 -27.71 -0.03
N GLN A 109 -20.39 -28.91 0.24
CA GLN A 109 -21.41 -29.12 1.29
C GLN A 109 -20.90 -28.79 2.71
N LEU A 110 -19.61 -29.01 3.02
CA LEU A 110 -18.96 -28.62 4.29
C LEU A 110 -18.98 -27.11 4.55
N ALA A 111 -19.01 -26.28 3.49
CA ALA A 111 -19.14 -24.83 3.64
C ALA A 111 -20.55 -24.43 4.09
N LYS A 112 -21.56 -25.29 3.87
CA LYS A 112 -22.94 -25.02 4.27
C LYS A 112 -23.18 -25.13 5.77
N GLU A 113 -22.45 -26.02 6.42
CA GLU A 113 -22.52 -26.23 7.88
C GLU A 113 -21.85 -25.09 8.67
N ASN A 114 -20.85 -24.41 8.08
CA ASN A 114 -20.04 -23.40 8.75
C ASN A 114 -20.06 -22.01 8.06
N TYR A 115 -21.15 -21.65 7.38
CA TYR A 115 -21.26 -20.38 6.65
C TYR A 115 -20.94 -19.14 7.52
N VAL A 116 -21.32 -19.16 8.79
CA VAL A 116 -21.08 -18.06 9.73
C VAL A 116 -19.58 -17.89 9.96
N LEU A 117 -18.84 -18.97 10.22
CA LEU A 117 -17.40 -18.92 10.48
C LEU A 117 -16.62 -18.46 9.24
N ILE A 118 -17.01 -18.93 8.05
CA ILE A 118 -16.41 -18.49 6.78
C ILE A 118 -16.64 -16.99 6.55
N ARG A 119 -17.85 -16.49 6.86
CA ARG A 119 -18.16 -15.06 6.75
C ARG A 119 -17.40 -14.20 7.76
N GLN A 120 -17.28 -14.66 9.00
CA GLN A 120 -16.48 -14.01 10.04
C GLN A 120 -15.01 -13.92 9.64
N LEU A 121 -14.44 -15.03 9.16
CA LEU A 121 -13.05 -15.08 8.71
C LEU A 121 -12.83 -14.15 7.52
N SER A 122 -13.70 -14.22 6.50
CA SER A 122 -13.63 -13.35 5.33
C SER A 122 -13.74 -11.86 5.69
N PHE A 123 -14.66 -11.49 6.58
CA PHE A 123 -14.82 -10.08 6.97
C PHE A 123 -13.66 -9.58 7.83
N SER A 124 -13.13 -10.42 8.72
CA SER A 124 -11.94 -10.09 9.51
C SER A 124 -10.70 -9.90 8.64
N MET A 125 -10.52 -10.75 7.62
CA MET A 125 -9.44 -10.62 6.65
C MET A 125 -9.61 -9.33 5.83
N LEU A 126 -10.82 -9.03 5.35
CA LEU A 126 -11.12 -7.79 4.65
C LEU A 126 -10.73 -6.58 5.50
N GLY A 127 -11.15 -6.52 6.76
CA GLY A 127 -10.82 -5.43 7.69
C GLY A 127 -9.31 -5.27 7.88
N LEU A 128 -8.57 -6.36 8.05
CA LEU A 128 -7.12 -6.34 8.16
C LEU A 128 -6.45 -5.83 6.88
N LEU A 129 -6.87 -6.31 5.71
CA LEU A 129 -6.31 -5.87 4.43
C LEU A 129 -6.60 -4.40 4.17
N THR A 130 -7.82 -3.92 4.49
CA THR A 130 -8.16 -2.50 4.42
C THR A 130 -7.27 -1.67 5.33
N TYR A 131 -7.00 -2.12 6.55
CA TYR A 131 -6.11 -1.43 7.47
C TYR A 131 -4.67 -1.31 6.93
N ILE A 132 -4.13 -2.41 6.38
CA ILE A 132 -2.80 -2.41 5.74
C ILE A 132 -2.80 -1.48 4.50
N GLN A 133 -3.87 -1.49 3.71
CA GLN A 133 -4.00 -0.61 2.54
C GLN A 133 -4.06 0.87 2.93
N LEU A 134 -4.76 1.22 4.01
CA LEU A 134 -4.79 2.59 4.54
C LEU A 134 -3.40 3.03 4.99
N TRP A 135 -2.65 2.14 5.64
CA TRP A 135 -1.27 2.43 5.99
C TRP A 135 -0.39 2.64 4.76
N SER A 136 -0.57 1.80 3.73
CA SER A 136 0.09 1.96 2.43
C SER A 136 -0.21 3.32 1.81
N LEU A 137 -1.47 3.78 1.84
CA LEU A 137 -1.88 5.10 1.37
C LEU A 137 -1.14 6.22 2.09
N ILE A 138 -1.05 6.18 3.42
CA ILE A 138 -0.33 7.19 4.20
C ILE A 138 1.15 7.23 3.81
N LEU A 139 1.77 6.06 3.58
CA LEU A 139 3.17 5.99 3.13
C LEU A 139 3.38 6.60 1.74
N THR A 140 2.38 6.60 0.86
CA THR A 140 2.48 7.27 -0.46
C THR A 140 2.57 8.79 -0.37
N LEU A 141 2.24 9.39 0.79
CA LEU A 141 2.43 10.83 1.01
C LEU A 141 3.90 11.22 1.14
N ILE A 142 4.78 10.28 1.51
CA ILE A 142 6.23 10.53 1.64
C ILE A 142 6.86 10.98 0.32
N PRO A 143 6.76 10.22 -0.80
CA PRO A 143 7.32 10.68 -2.08
C PRO A 143 6.67 11.97 -2.58
N CYS A 144 5.38 12.19 -2.32
CA CYS A 144 4.69 13.43 -2.65
C CYS A 144 5.34 14.63 -1.94
N ASN A 145 5.59 14.53 -0.64
CA ASN A 145 6.23 15.59 0.14
C ASN A 145 7.68 15.85 -0.32
N VAL A 146 8.43 14.78 -0.65
CA VAL A 146 9.80 14.93 -1.20
C VAL A 146 9.77 15.69 -2.52
N ALA A 147 8.88 15.30 -3.44
CA ALA A 147 8.74 15.98 -4.73
C ALA A 147 8.38 17.46 -4.57
N GLN A 148 7.46 17.81 -3.66
CA GLN A 148 7.13 19.21 -3.37
C GLN A 148 8.33 20.00 -2.85
N GLY A 149 9.14 19.41 -1.98
CA GLY A 149 10.36 20.06 -1.46
C GLY A 149 11.40 20.35 -2.54
N GLU A 150 11.57 19.46 -3.51
CA GLU A 150 12.48 19.69 -4.64
C GLU A 150 11.97 20.80 -5.57
N VAL A 151 10.67 20.84 -5.84
CA VAL A 151 10.05 21.91 -6.63
C VAL A 151 10.23 23.27 -5.96
N GLN A 152 10.01 23.36 -4.64
CA GLN A 152 10.21 24.60 -3.89
C GLN A 152 11.67 25.08 -3.90
N LYS A 153 12.64 24.18 -3.69
CA LYS A 153 14.07 24.49 -3.79
C LYS A 153 14.46 24.98 -5.19
N GLY A 154 13.91 24.35 -6.23
CA GLY A 154 14.11 24.76 -7.62
C GLY A 154 13.60 26.19 -7.90
N LYS A 155 12.40 26.52 -7.41
CA LYS A 155 11.83 27.87 -7.51
C LYS A 155 12.68 28.91 -6.78
N ALA A 156 13.04 28.65 -5.52
CA ALA A 156 13.86 29.56 -4.71
C ALA A 156 15.24 29.83 -5.36
N LYS A 157 15.85 28.82 -5.96
CA LYS A 157 17.14 28.98 -6.66
C LYS A 157 17.01 29.82 -7.93
N ARG A 158 15.91 29.68 -8.68
CA ARG A 158 15.63 30.51 -9.87
C ARG A 158 15.39 31.97 -9.49
N GLU A 159 14.57 32.23 -8.46
CA GLU A 159 14.31 33.59 -7.96
C GLU A 159 15.59 34.27 -7.44
N ALA A 160 16.46 33.53 -6.76
CA ALA A 160 17.76 34.02 -6.32
C ALA A 160 18.69 34.36 -7.51
N LEU A 161 18.61 33.59 -8.60
CA LEU A 161 19.36 33.87 -9.83
C LEU A 161 18.82 35.13 -10.52
N ASP A 162 17.50 35.24 -10.68
CA ASP A 162 16.84 36.38 -11.34
C ASP A 162 17.09 37.69 -10.58
N ARG A 163 17.14 37.66 -9.24
CA ARG A 163 17.57 38.81 -8.43
C ARG A 163 19.02 39.19 -8.66
N LYS A 164 19.89 38.26 -9.02
CA LYS A 164 21.32 38.49 -9.27
C LYS A 164 21.58 39.03 -10.68
N PHE A 165 20.70 38.73 -11.64
CA PHE A 165 20.82 39.11 -13.05
C PHE A 165 19.94 40.29 -13.48
N LYS A 166 19.10 40.86 -12.61
CA LYS A 166 18.53 42.19 -12.83
C LYS A 166 19.51 43.26 -12.32
N PRO A 167 20.31 43.92 -13.19
CA PRO A 167 21.00 45.13 -12.77
C PRO A 167 19.96 46.18 -12.38
N LYS A 168 20.28 46.96 -11.34
CA LYS A 168 19.51 48.15 -10.95
C LYS A 168 19.39 49.13 -12.10
#